data_AF-A0A521K238-F1
#
_entry.id   AF-A0A521K238-F1
#
_cell.length_a   1.000
_cell.length_b   1.000
_cell.length_c   1.000
_cell.angle_alpha   90.00
_cell.angle_beta   90.00
_cell.angle_gamma   90.00
#
_symmetry.space_group_name_H-M   'P 1'
#
loop_
_entity.id
_entity.type
_entity.pdbx_description
1 polymer ?
#
loop_
_entity_poly.entity_id
_entity_poly.type
_entity_poly.pdbx_seq_one_letter_code
_entity_poly.pdbx_strand_id
1 'polypeptide(L)'
;MKTTEQKPERIIVPGPAGFHPPSAAQLGVMLPDPGQGLMYGLLEPNEDLVIEEMARKMLTSPNATLFPGPMVLWAWNDHAVEKAKAVLEIAAQIPDVLIIPMPDYRPKYPKIDHEEVINPNHPNLTIWGNKIEACIFIGVHCHYANLTLKMIRAGTNCCTGAVCAEQGHEDAMLTIRDSDTAKLKKVAQIFKRVREEMGLKLPANGENVRFTGTQSKVHGGKTHTNPLAFMPTPGGTAGATAFGHNPEQMKREG
;
A
#
# COMPACT_ATOMS: atom_id res chain seq x y z
N MET A 1 -25.63 -31.65 -14.03
CA MET A 1 -24.38 -31.52 -13.24
C MET A 1 -23.88 -30.10 -13.41
N LYS A 2 -23.87 -29.29 -12.34
CA LYS A 2 -23.18 -27.99 -12.37
C LYS A 2 -21.68 -28.31 -12.35
N THR A 3 -20.99 -28.08 -13.45
CA THR A 3 -19.52 -28.10 -13.50
C THR A 3 -19.04 -27.05 -12.50
N THR A 4 -18.37 -27.48 -11.45
CA THR A 4 -17.63 -26.60 -10.56
C THR A 4 -16.57 -25.92 -11.42
N GLU A 5 -16.72 -24.63 -11.70
CA GLU A 5 -15.64 -23.83 -12.29
C GLU A 5 -14.41 -23.97 -11.39
N GLN A 6 -13.41 -24.72 -11.86
CA GLN A 6 -12.13 -24.81 -11.18
C GLN A 6 -11.49 -23.42 -11.27
N LYS A 7 -11.38 -22.74 -10.13
CA LYS A 7 -10.64 -21.48 -10.06
C LYS A 7 -9.19 -21.75 -10.49
N PRO A 8 -8.60 -20.92 -11.37
CA PRO A 8 -7.22 -21.09 -11.78
C PRO A 8 -6.29 -21.08 -10.56
N GLU A 9 -5.29 -21.95 -10.59
CA GLU A 9 -4.34 -22.10 -9.49
C GLU A 9 -3.51 -20.83 -9.32
N ARG A 10 -3.41 -20.36 -8.07
CA ARG A 10 -2.66 -19.15 -7.72
C ARG A 10 -1.16 -19.43 -7.81
N ILE A 11 -0.40 -18.54 -8.45
CA ILE A 11 1.06 -18.67 -8.59
C ILE A 11 1.77 -18.00 -7.42
N ILE A 12 1.32 -16.78 -7.05
CA ILE A 12 1.88 -15.97 -5.98
C ILE A 12 0.90 -15.93 -4.82
N VAL A 13 1.20 -16.64 -3.74
CA VAL A 13 0.37 -16.72 -2.53
C VAL A 13 1.09 -16.11 -1.32
N PRO A 14 0.35 -15.65 -0.29
CA PRO A 14 0.94 -15.26 0.99
C PRO A 14 1.87 -16.34 1.53
N GLY A 15 3.03 -15.91 2.03
CA GLY A 15 4.10 -16.79 2.48
C GLY A 15 3.93 -17.31 3.93
N PRO A 16 5.04 -17.67 4.61
CA PRO A 16 6.42 -17.53 4.13
C PRO A 16 6.74 -18.54 3.02
N ALA A 17 7.36 -18.06 1.93
CA ALA A 17 7.80 -18.90 0.82
C ALA A 17 9.21 -19.51 1.03
N GLY A 18 9.85 -19.20 2.17
CA GLY A 18 11.18 -19.70 2.55
C GLY A 18 12.29 -18.66 2.35
N PHE A 19 13.53 -19.06 2.63
CA PHE A 19 14.67 -18.13 2.69
C PHE A 19 15.05 -17.53 1.31
N HIS A 20 14.85 -18.28 0.23
CA HIS A 20 15.20 -17.87 -1.14
C HIS A 20 14.06 -18.28 -2.11
N PRO A 21 12.89 -17.63 -2.04
CA PRO A 21 11.84 -17.95 -2.99
C PRO A 21 12.27 -17.51 -4.41
N PRO A 22 11.92 -18.29 -5.45
CA PRO A 22 12.08 -17.82 -6.82
C PRO A 22 11.36 -16.48 -6.99
N SER A 23 11.88 -15.60 -7.85
CA SER A 23 11.13 -14.41 -8.25
C SER A 23 9.83 -14.81 -8.93
N ALA A 24 8.80 -13.97 -8.86
CA ALA A 24 7.56 -14.25 -9.57
C ALA A 24 7.78 -14.38 -11.09
N ALA A 25 8.70 -13.60 -11.66
CA ALA A 25 9.11 -13.72 -13.06
C ALA A 25 9.67 -15.12 -13.40
N GLN A 26 10.47 -15.73 -12.51
CA GLN A 26 10.97 -17.10 -12.70
C GLN A 26 9.85 -18.16 -12.64
N LEU A 27 8.71 -17.83 -12.04
CA LEU A 27 7.51 -18.66 -12.02
C LEU A 27 6.60 -18.41 -13.23
N GLY A 28 7.01 -17.56 -14.17
CA GLY A 28 6.24 -17.23 -15.37
C GLY A 28 5.20 -16.12 -15.19
N VAL A 29 5.23 -15.40 -14.06
CA VAL A 29 4.37 -14.23 -13.87
C VAL A 29 4.86 -13.09 -14.75
N MET A 30 3.95 -12.55 -15.57
CA MET A 30 4.21 -11.39 -16.42
C MET A 30 3.58 -10.14 -15.80
N LEU A 31 4.15 -8.97 -16.10
CA LEU A 31 3.55 -7.70 -15.70
C LEU A 31 2.25 -7.44 -16.49
N PRO A 32 1.27 -6.73 -15.90
CA PRO A 32 0.02 -6.42 -16.57
C PRO A 32 0.19 -5.36 -17.67
N ASP A 33 -0.59 -5.48 -18.74
CA ASP A 33 -0.78 -4.40 -19.72
C ASP A 33 -1.75 -3.32 -19.20
N PRO A 34 -1.77 -2.10 -19.78
CA PRO A 34 -2.71 -1.06 -19.37
C PRO A 34 -4.17 -1.53 -19.38
N GLY A 35 -4.88 -1.31 -18.27
CA GLY A 35 -6.25 -1.77 -18.05
C GLY A 35 -6.37 -3.15 -17.39
N GLN A 36 -5.28 -3.90 -17.34
CA GLN A 36 -5.18 -5.17 -16.62
C GLN A 36 -4.56 -4.97 -15.22
N GLY A 37 -4.72 -5.98 -14.38
CA GLY A 37 -3.95 -6.11 -13.15
C GLY A 37 -3.45 -7.54 -12.94
N LEU A 38 -2.78 -7.78 -11.82
CA LEU A 38 -2.43 -9.14 -11.39
C LEU A 38 -3.20 -9.52 -10.13
N MET A 39 -3.72 -10.74 -10.13
CA MET A 39 -4.35 -11.38 -9.01
C MET A 39 -3.65 -12.72 -8.73
N TYR A 40 -2.84 -12.76 -7.67
CA TYR A 40 -2.03 -13.90 -7.24
C TYR A 40 -1.13 -14.48 -8.34
N GLY A 41 -0.51 -13.60 -9.13
CA GLY A 41 0.34 -13.96 -10.26
C GLY A 41 -0.40 -14.29 -11.56
N LEU A 42 -1.73 -14.20 -11.57
CA LEU A 42 -2.56 -14.38 -12.77
C LEU A 42 -2.95 -13.01 -13.34
N LEU A 43 -2.85 -12.85 -14.66
CA LEU A 43 -3.34 -11.66 -15.36
C LEU A 43 -4.86 -11.62 -15.27
N GLU A 44 -5.38 -10.49 -14.79
CA GLU A 44 -6.79 -10.17 -14.73
C GLU A 44 -7.09 -9.05 -15.74
N PRO A 45 -7.84 -9.32 -16.82
CA PRO A 45 -8.16 -8.34 -17.85
C PRO A 45 -8.88 -7.08 -17.33
N ASN A 46 -9.58 -7.17 -16.21
CA ASN A 46 -10.26 -6.04 -15.59
C ASN A 46 -9.60 -5.66 -14.26
N GLU A 47 -8.79 -4.61 -14.26
CA GLU A 47 -8.12 -4.12 -13.04
C GLU A 47 -9.09 -3.83 -11.87
N ASP A 48 -10.38 -3.54 -12.12
CA ASP A 48 -11.36 -3.31 -11.06
C ASP A 48 -11.60 -4.55 -10.19
N LEU A 49 -11.53 -5.76 -10.77
CA LEU A 49 -11.64 -7.00 -10.00
C LEU A 49 -10.43 -7.20 -9.08
N VAL A 50 -9.25 -6.74 -9.51
CA VAL A 50 -8.05 -6.73 -8.67
C VAL A 50 -8.22 -5.74 -7.52
N ILE A 51 -8.77 -4.55 -7.79
CA ILE A 51 -9.05 -3.55 -6.76
C ILE A 51 -10.11 -4.06 -5.77
N GLU A 52 -11.14 -4.76 -6.24
CA GLU A 52 -12.12 -5.40 -5.36
C GLU A 52 -11.49 -6.43 -4.43
N GLU A 53 -10.61 -7.30 -4.95
CA GLU A 53 -9.90 -8.28 -4.12
C GLU A 53 -8.93 -7.59 -3.14
N MET A 54 -8.26 -6.51 -3.54
CA MET A 54 -7.47 -5.67 -2.63
C MET A 54 -8.34 -5.13 -1.50
N ALA A 55 -9.52 -4.59 -1.83
CA ALA A 55 -10.47 -4.07 -0.84
C ALA A 55 -10.90 -5.17 0.12
N ARG A 56 -11.31 -6.34 -0.38
CA ARG A 56 -11.72 -7.48 0.46
C ARG A 56 -10.61 -7.92 1.40
N LYS A 57 -9.35 -7.98 0.94
CA LYS A 57 -8.21 -8.30 1.80
C LYS A 57 -8.01 -7.26 2.89
N MET A 58 -7.95 -5.99 2.54
CA MET A 58 -7.77 -4.92 3.53
C MET A 58 -8.94 -4.81 4.53
N LEU A 59 -10.16 -5.11 4.10
CA LEU A 59 -11.36 -5.02 4.96
C LEU A 59 -11.54 -6.23 5.90
N THR A 60 -10.89 -7.36 5.61
CA THR A 60 -11.06 -8.62 6.38
C THR A 60 -9.81 -9.03 7.15
N SER A 61 -8.63 -8.55 6.74
CA SER A 61 -7.37 -8.94 7.36
C SER A 61 -7.07 -8.14 8.63
N PRO A 62 -6.58 -8.81 9.69
CA PRO A 62 -6.04 -8.15 10.87
C PRO A 62 -4.92 -7.16 10.55
N ASN A 63 -4.92 -6.03 11.26
CA ASN A 63 -3.89 -4.99 11.17
C ASN A 63 -3.58 -4.56 9.73
N ALA A 64 -4.62 -4.41 8.91
CA ALA A 64 -4.50 -3.89 7.55
C ALA A 64 -3.73 -2.56 7.56
N THR A 65 -2.70 -2.44 6.73
CA THR A 65 -1.78 -1.30 6.75
C THR A 65 -1.54 -0.73 5.36
N LEU A 66 -1.60 0.60 5.23
CA LEU A 66 -1.16 1.31 4.04
C LEU A 66 0.28 1.77 4.20
N PHE A 67 1.11 1.50 3.20
CA PHE A 67 2.50 1.93 3.11
C PHE A 67 2.66 2.99 2.01
N PRO A 68 2.34 4.27 2.28
CA PRO A 68 2.61 5.36 1.36
C PRO A 68 4.13 5.57 1.20
N GLY A 69 4.57 5.68 -0.04
CA GLY A 69 5.98 5.92 -0.40
C GLY A 69 6.30 7.39 -0.69
N PRO A 70 7.58 7.68 -1.02
CA PRO A 70 8.07 9.04 -1.20
C PRO A 70 7.33 9.85 -2.29
N MET A 71 6.71 9.18 -3.27
CA MET A 71 5.99 9.87 -4.35
C MET A 71 4.65 10.48 -3.90
N VAL A 72 4.14 10.10 -2.71
CA VAL A 72 2.86 10.58 -2.15
C VAL A 72 3.01 11.15 -0.73
N LEU A 73 4.15 10.97 -0.08
CA LEU A 73 4.38 11.50 1.27
C LEU A 73 4.80 12.97 1.28
N TRP A 74 5.55 13.37 0.26
CA TRP A 74 6.23 14.65 0.24
C TRP A 74 5.50 15.62 -0.68
N ALA A 75 5.05 16.76 -0.14
CA ALA A 75 4.34 17.81 -0.88
C ALA A 75 5.28 18.63 -1.79
N TRP A 76 5.92 17.96 -2.75
CA TRP A 76 6.85 18.54 -3.72
C TRP A 76 6.19 19.45 -4.74
N ASN A 77 4.94 19.15 -5.06
CA ASN A 77 4.11 19.84 -6.04
C ASN A 77 2.63 19.51 -5.78
N ASP A 78 1.74 20.21 -6.47
CA ASP A 78 0.29 20.02 -6.32
C ASP A 78 -0.14 18.61 -6.69
N HIS A 79 0.51 17.97 -7.66
CA HIS A 79 0.21 16.60 -8.06
C HIS A 79 0.46 15.59 -6.93
N ALA A 80 1.58 15.72 -6.21
CA ALA A 80 1.89 14.90 -5.05
C ALA A 80 0.89 15.12 -3.91
N VAL A 81 0.46 16.38 -3.69
CA VAL A 81 -0.58 16.73 -2.72
C VAL A 81 -1.91 16.06 -3.07
N GLU A 82 -2.33 16.13 -4.33
CA GLU A 82 -3.57 15.50 -4.78
C GLU A 82 -3.52 13.96 -4.70
N LYS A 83 -2.37 13.35 -4.99
CA LYS A 83 -2.19 11.91 -4.77
C LYS A 83 -2.27 11.55 -3.28
N ALA A 84 -1.64 12.32 -2.41
CA ALA A 84 -1.69 12.12 -0.97
C ALA A 84 -3.13 12.18 -0.43
N LYS A 85 -3.91 13.16 -0.89
CA LYS A 85 -5.35 13.26 -0.60
C LYS A 85 -6.11 12.02 -1.04
N ALA A 86 -5.87 11.53 -2.25
CA ALA A 86 -6.50 10.31 -2.75
C ALA A 86 -6.12 9.06 -1.92
N VAL A 87 -4.89 8.98 -1.41
CA VAL A 87 -4.50 7.90 -0.47
C VAL A 87 -5.27 8.00 0.84
N LEU A 88 -5.47 9.20 1.38
CA LEU A 88 -6.29 9.42 2.57
C LEU A 88 -7.77 9.08 2.33
N GLU A 89 -8.29 9.29 1.11
CA GLU A 89 -9.64 8.84 0.72
C GLU A 89 -9.77 7.32 0.70
N ILE A 90 -8.73 6.58 0.27
CA ILE A 90 -8.68 5.11 0.37
C ILE A 90 -8.67 4.69 1.84
N ALA A 91 -7.81 5.31 2.65
CA ALA A 91 -7.72 5.03 4.08
C ALA A 91 -9.05 5.25 4.80
N ALA A 92 -9.80 6.29 4.42
CA ALA A 92 -11.13 6.59 4.96
C ALA A 92 -12.16 5.47 4.72
N GLN A 93 -11.89 4.50 3.85
CA GLN A 93 -12.78 3.37 3.57
C GLN A 93 -12.42 2.10 4.33
N ILE A 94 -11.36 2.06 5.14
CA ILE A 94 -10.89 0.84 5.80
C ILE A 94 -10.98 1.03 7.32
N PRO A 95 -11.77 0.22 8.06
CA PRO A 95 -11.87 0.36 9.52
C PRO A 95 -10.56 -0.06 10.20
N ASP A 96 -10.17 0.66 11.24
CA ASP A 96 -8.98 0.38 12.09
C ASP A 96 -7.68 0.18 11.27
N VAL A 97 -7.51 0.95 10.20
CA VAL A 97 -6.36 0.83 9.30
C VAL A 97 -5.16 1.60 9.85
N LEU A 98 -3.96 1.03 9.73
CA LEU A 98 -2.71 1.74 10.01
C LEU A 98 -2.20 2.45 8.75
N ILE A 99 -1.52 3.58 8.94
CA ILE A 99 -0.69 4.20 7.90
C ILE A 99 0.73 4.29 8.45
N ILE A 100 1.62 3.46 7.88
CA ILE A 100 3.05 3.45 8.23
C ILE A 100 3.81 3.91 6.99
N PRO A 101 4.50 5.07 7.00
CA PRO A 101 5.17 5.58 5.81
C PRO A 101 6.43 4.78 5.43
N MET A 102 6.76 4.83 4.13
CA MET A 102 8.09 4.55 3.60
C MET A 102 8.73 5.89 3.14
N PRO A 103 9.31 6.68 4.07
CA PRO A 103 9.69 8.07 3.82
C PRO A 103 10.87 8.23 2.85
N ASP A 104 11.84 7.32 2.92
CA ASP A 104 12.95 7.22 1.98
C ASP A 104 13.50 5.79 1.94
N TYR A 105 14.45 5.54 1.04
CA TYR A 105 15.00 4.20 0.78
C TYR A 105 16.37 3.94 1.40
N ARG A 106 16.91 4.93 2.14
CA ARG A 106 18.25 4.80 2.73
C ARG A 106 18.21 3.76 3.84
N PRO A 107 19.23 2.91 3.98
CA PRO A 107 19.36 2.04 5.15
C PRO A 107 19.32 2.88 6.44
N LYS A 108 18.44 2.52 7.37
CA LYS A 108 18.25 3.26 8.63
C LYS A 108 18.97 2.65 9.83
N TYR A 109 19.93 1.75 9.60
CA TYR A 109 20.63 1.06 10.68
C TYR A 109 21.55 2.01 11.48
N PRO A 110 21.63 1.85 12.81
CA PRO A 110 20.90 0.91 13.68
C PRO A 110 19.55 1.45 14.22
N LYS A 111 19.08 2.61 13.76
CA LYS A 111 18.03 3.42 14.42
C LYS A 111 16.63 3.26 13.80
N ILE A 112 16.29 2.09 13.26
CA ILE A 112 14.97 1.89 12.67
C ILE A 112 13.92 1.61 13.76
N ASP A 113 12.87 2.43 13.79
CA ASP A 113 11.65 2.12 14.52
C ASP A 113 10.66 1.44 13.55
N HIS A 114 10.49 0.13 13.72
CA HIS A 114 9.71 -0.70 12.82
C HIS A 114 8.20 -0.58 13.04
N GLU A 115 7.75 0.04 14.15
CA GLU A 115 6.34 0.39 14.36
C GLU A 115 5.95 1.66 13.61
N GLU A 116 6.93 2.49 13.25
CA GLU A 116 6.69 3.84 12.71
C GLU A 116 7.07 4.00 11.24
N VAL A 117 8.00 3.18 10.74
CA VAL A 117 8.50 3.27 9.38
C VAL A 117 8.76 1.88 8.82
N ILE A 118 8.36 1.65 7.56
CA ILE A 118 8.82 0.48 6.80
C ILE A 118 10.08 0.84 6.01
N ASN A 119 11.12 0.00 6.13
CA ASN A 119 12.33 0.13 5.33
C ASN A 119 12.40 -0.99 4.29
N PRO A 120 12.66 -0.68 3.01
CA PRO A 120 12.70 -1.69 1.96
C PRO A 120 13.78 -2.76 2.17
N ASN A 121 14.82 -2.47 2.96
CA ASN A 121 15.92 -3.39 3.24
C ASN A 121 15.60 -4.38 4.38
N HIS A 122 14.55 -4.14 5.16
CA HIS A 122 14.14 -5.08 6.21
C HIS A 122 12.63 -4.98 6.54
N PRO A 123 11.75 -5.10 5.53
CA PRO A 123 10.33 -4.85 5.70
C PRO A 123 9.66 -5.86 6.65
N ASN A 124 10.25 -7.06 6.77
CA ASN A 124 9.75 -8.12 7.64
C ASN A 124 9.68 -7.71 9.12
N LEU A 125 10.53 -6.78 9.58
CA LEU A 125 10.45 -6.30 10.98
C LEU A 125 9.16 -5.52 11.21
N THR A 126 8.81 -4.62 10.29
CA THR A 126 7.56 -3.86 10.37
C THR A 126 6.35 -4.79 10.25
N ILE A 127 6.37 -5.73 9.32
CA ILE A 127 5.27 -6.69 9.15
C ILE A 127 5.09 -7.57 10.40
N TRP A 128 6.17 -8.16 10.92
CA TRP A 128 6.09 -9.05 12.09
C TRP A 128 5.78 -8.30 13.38
N GLY A 129 6.47 -7.18 13.65
CA GLY A 129 6.30 -6.41 14.89
C GLY A 129 4.87 -5.90 15.05
N ASN A 130 4.26 -5.44 13.95
CA ASN A 130 2.88 -4.95 13.93
C ASN A 130 1.83 -6.03 13.62
N LYS A 131 2.26 -7.28 13.37
CA LYS A 131 1.39 -8.42 12.99
C LYS A 131 0.45 -8.09 11.83
N ILE A 132 1.01 -7.55 10.75
CA ILE A 132 0.26 -7.07 9.58
C ILE A 132 -0.06 -8.24 8.66
N GLU A 133 -1.34 -8.51 8.42
CA GLU A 133 -1.77 -9.63 7.57
C GLU A 133 -2.18 -9.20 6.15
N ALA A 134 -2.46 -7.91 5.93
CA ALA A 134 -2.62 -7.34 4.60
C ALA A 134 -2.03 -5.94 4.53
N CYS A 135 -1.41 -5.60 3.41
CA CYS A 135 -0.93 -4.25 3.19
C CYS A 135 -0.98 -3.81 1.74
N ILE A 136 -0.97 -2.51 1.51
CA ILE A 136 -0.87 -1.92 0.17
C ILE A 136 0.27 -0.91 0.13
N PHE A 137 1.18 -1.08 -0.82
CA PHE A 137 2.20 -0.11 -1.18
C PHE A 137 1.65 0.87 -2.22
N ILE A 138 1.77 2.17 -1.96
CA ILE A 138 1.26 3.22 -2.85
C ILE A 138 2.32 4.31 -3.00
N GLY A 139 2.69 4.65 -4.24
CA GLY A 139 3.68 5.71 -4.49
C GLY A 139 5.11 5.35 -4.10
N VAL A 140 5.48 4.07 -4.28
CA VAL A 140 6.83 3.55 -4.09
C VAL A 140 7.46 3.29 -5.45
N HIS A 141 8.73 3.68 -5.65
CA HIS A 141 9.46 3.42 -6.89
C HIS A 141 9.63 1.92 -7.14
N CYS A 142 9.57 1.54 -8.42
CA CYS A 142 9.31 0.17 -8.77
C CYS A 142 10.35 -0.83 -8.25
N HIS A 143 11.63 -0.45 -8.34
CA HIS A 143 12.75 -1.29 -7.89
C HIS A 143 12.75 -1.51 -6.37
N TYR A 144 12.39 -0.51 -5.57
CA TYR A 144 12.29 -0.66 -4.11
C TYR A 144 11.05 -1.44 -3.69
N ALA A 145 9.93 -1.26 -4.39
CA ALA A 145 8.73 -2.06 -4.15
C ALA A 145 8.99 -3.54 -4.42
N ASN A 146 9.59 -3.91 -5.56
CA ASN A 146 9.89 -5.32 -5.86
C ASN A 146 10.82 -5.98 -4.84
N LEU A 147 11.89 -5.28 -4.41
CA LEU A 147 12.76 -5.79 -3.34
C LEU A 147 11.95 -6.03 -2.04
N THR A 148 11.15 -5.04 -1.65
CA THR A 148 10.31 -5.09 -0.44
C THR A 148 9.34 -6.26 -0.48
N LEU A 149 8.56 -6.36 -1.56
CA LEU A 149 7.52 -7.38 -1.77
C LEU A 149 8.12 -8.78 -1.75
N LYS A 150 9.28 -8.98 -2.39
CA LYS A 150 9.99 -10.26 -2.37
C LYS A 150 10.42 -10.67 -0.97
N MET A 151 10.94 -9.74 -0.18
CA MET A 151 11.33 -10.00 1.21
C MET A 151 10.12 -10.34 2.10
N ILE A 152 9.00 -9.64 1.91
CA ILE A 152 7.74 -9.89 2.61
C ILE A 152 7.20 -11.28 2.27
N ARG A 153 7.19 -11.66 0.98
CA ARG A 153 6.79 -13.01 0.55
C ARG A 153 7.70 -14.10 1.12
N ALA A 154 9.00 -13.84 1.17
CA ALA A 154 9.98 -14.80 1.72
C ALA A 154 9.73 -15.06 3.22
N GLY A 155 9.54 -14.00 4.01
CA GLY A 155 9.54 -14.09 5.47
C GLY A 155 8.17 -14.07 6.14
N THR A 156 7.09 -13.70 5.47
CA THR A 156 5.82 -13.39 6.15
C THR A 156 4.62 -13.97 5.42
N ASN A 157 3.49 -14.05 6.12
CA ASN A 157 2.18 -14.42 5.59
C ASN A 157 1.33 -13.20 5.19
N CYS A 158 1.93 -12.01 5.07
CA CYS A 158 1.22 -10.80 4.70
C CYS A 158 0.76 -10.85 3.24
N CYS A 159 -0.51 -10.59 3.00
CA CYS A 159 -1.06 -10.40 1.66
C CYS A 159 -0.71 -9.00 1.16
N THR A 160 0.14 -8.91 0.14
CA THR A 160 0.63 -7.62 -0.37
C THR A 160 -0.13 -7.17 -1.60
N GLY A 161 -0.56 -5.91 -1.58
CA GLY A 161 -1.07 -5.17 -2.72
C GLY A 161 -0.09 -4.08 -3.14
N ALA A 162 -0.07 -3.73 -4.43
CA ALA A 162 0.70 -2.61 -4.93
C ALA A 162 -0.10 -1.79 -5.96
N VAL A 163 -0.30 -0.51 -5.65
CA VAL A 163 -0.92 0.47 -6.52
C VAL A 163 0.21 1.30 -7.14
N CYS A 164 0.71 0.83 -8.28
CA CYS A 164 1.93 1.32 -8.91
C CYS A 164 1.63 2.45 -9.88
N ALA A 165 2.48 3.48 -9.89
CA ALA A 165 2.37 4.60 -10.83
C ALA A 165 2.79 4.23 -12.27
N GLU A 166 3.49 3.11 -12.45
CA GLU A 166 4.09 2.72 -13.73
C GLU A 166 3.65 1.32 -14.15
N GLN A 167 4.43 0.28 -13.88
CA GLN A 167 4.31 -1.03 -14.56
C GLN A 167 3.52 -2.08 -13.78
N GLY A 168 3.28 -1.87 -12.47
CA GLY A 168 2.82 -2.92 -11.57
C GLY A 168 3.97 -3.73 -10.98
N HIS A 169 3.63 -4.71 -10.14
CA HIS A 169 4.59 -5.52 -9.38
C HIS A 169 4.26 -7.01 -9.44
N GLU A 170 5.10 -7.79 -10.11
CA GLU A 170 4.95 -9.23 -10.25
C GLU A 170 5.07 -9.99 -8.92
N ASP A 171 5.85 -9.46 -7.97
CA ASP A 171 6.03 -10.07 -6.65
C ASP A 171 4.89 -9.72 -5.66
N ALA A 172 4.02 -8.76 -5.99
CA ALA A 172 2.82 -8.48 -5.21
C ALA A 172 1.73 -9.54 -5.47
N MET A 173 0.97 -9.90 -4.44
CA MET A 173 -0.19 -10.78 -4.62
C MET A 173 -1.29 -10.07 -5.40
N LEU A 174 -1.40 -8.75 -5.28
CA LEU A 174 -2.39 -7.94 -6.00
C LEU A 174 -1.67 -6.73 -6.56
N THR A 175 -1.80 -6.42 -7.84
CA THR A 175 -1.23 -5.17 -8.36
C THR A 175 -2.03 -4.57 -9.51
N ILE A 176 -2.04 -3.25 -9.55
CA ILE A 176 -2.50 -2.44 -10.67
C ILE A 176 -1.40 -1.44 -11.05
N ARG A 177 -1.46 -0.96 -12.28
CA ARG A 177 -0.43 -0.13 -12.92
C ARG A 177 -0.96 1.24 -13.34
N ASP A 178 -0.07 2.11 -13.81
CA ASP A 178 -0.40 3.47 -14.30
C ASP A 178 -1.31 4.28 -13.33
N SER A 179 -1.03 4.20 -12.03
CA SER A 179 -1.86 4.81 -10.98
C SER A 179 -1.58 6.30 -10.84
N ASP A 180 -2.42 7.10 -11.48
CA ASP A 180 -2.52 8.53 -11.29
C ASP A 180 -3.57 8.90 -10.21
N THR A 181 -3.80 10.19 -10.02
CA THR A 181 -4.77 10.69 -9.04
C THR A 181 -6.20 10.21 -9.34
N ALA A 182 -6.59 10.13 -10.62
CA ALA A 182 -7.92 9.68 -11.00
C ALA A 182 -8.11 8.19 -10.67
N LYS A 183 -7.09 7.36 -10.94
CA LYS A 183 -7.10 5.94 -10.60
C LYS A 183 -7.10 5.71 -9.09
N LEU A 184 -6.34 6.49 -8.31
CA LEU A 184 -6.40 6.42 -6.83
C LEU A 184 -7.79 6.76 -6.29
N LYS A 185 -8.46 7.77 -6.85
CA LYS A 185 -9.86 8.08 -6.50
C LYS A 185 -10.81 6.94 -6.88
N LYS A 186 -10.60 6.30 -8.04
CA LYS A 186 -11.35 5.09 -8.44
C LYS A 186 -11.16 3.96 -7.43
N VAL A 187 -9.92 3.73 -6.99
CA VAL A 187 -9.61 2.75 -5.92
C VAL A 187 -10.41 3.07 -4.66
N ALA A 188 -10.42 4.31 -4.20
CA ALA A 188 -11.22 4.72 -3.03
C ALA A 188 -12.72 4.45 -3.22
N GLN A 189 -13.28 4.71 -4.41
CA GLN A 189 -14.69 4.42 -4.70
C GLN A 189 -15.00 2.92 -4.70
N ILE A 190 -14.11 2.09 -5.25
CA ILE A 190 -14.28 0.62 -5.23
C ILE A 190 -14.19 0.11 -3.79
N PHE A 191 -13.24 0.59 -2.99
CA PHE A 191 -13.14 0.25 -1.57
C PHE A 191 -14.42 0.60 -0.81
N LYS A 192 -14.98 1.80 -1.06
CA LYS A 192 -16.25 2.22 -0.47
C LYS A 192 -17.37 1.25 -0.86
N ARG A 193 -17.53 0.95 -2.15
CA ARG A 193 -18.56 0.03 -2.65
C ARG A 193 -18.44 -1.35 -2.00
N VAL A 194 -17.24 -1.95 -2.01
CA VAL A 194 -17.00 -3.28 -1.41
C VAL A 194 -17.29 -3.26 0.09
N ARG A 195 -16.88 -2.20 0.81
CA ARG A 195 -17.20 -2.03 2.24
C ARG A 195 -18.71 -2.02 2.49
N GLU A 196 -19.45 -1.27 1.68
CA GLU A 196 -20.92 -1.15 1.76
C GLU A 196 -21.61 -2.47 1.42
N GLU A 197 -21.19 -3.17 0.37
CA GLU A 197 -21.67 -4.52 0.00
C GLU A 197 -21.43 -5.54 1.13
N MET A 198 -20.33 -5.40 1.88
CA MET A 198 -20.01 -6.25 3.04
C MET A 198 -20.71 -5.82 4.33
N GLY A 199 -21.44 -4.70 4.33
CA GLY A 199 -22.14 -4.19 5.51
C GLY A 199 -21.23 -3.67 6.62
N LEU A 200 -19.96 -3.36 6.31
CA LEU A 200 -18.98 -2.89 7.28
C LEU A 200 -19.19 -1.41 7.61
N LYS A 201 -19.38 -1.11 8.90
CA LYS A 201 -19.60 0.26 9.39
C LYS A 201 -18.28 0.94 9.73
N LEU A 202 -18.22 2.23 9.46
CA LEU A 202 -17.16 3.11 9.94
C LEU A 202 -17.63 3.87 11.21
N PRO A 203 -16.70 4.34 12.06
CA PRO A 203 -17.01 5.25 13.15
C PRO A 203 -17.77 6.49 12.66
N ALA A 204 -18.76 6.96 13.42
CA ALA A 204 -19.60 8.09 13.02
C ALA A 204 -18.83 9.41 12.87
N ASN A 205 -17.73 9.58 13.62
CA ASN A 205 -16.81 10.71 13.54
C ASN A 205 -15.75 10.56 12.43
N GLY A 206 -15.74 9.43 11.71
CA GLY A 206 -14.75 9.10 10.70
C GLY A 206 -13.36 8.77 11.25
N GLU A 207 -13.19 8.58 12.57
CA GLU A 207 -11.88 8.26 13.16
C GLU A 207 -11.51 6.78 12.98
N ASN A 208 -11.26 6.39 11.74
CA ASN A 208 -11.04 5.00 11.34
C ASN A 208 -9.57 4.66 11.08
N VAL A 209 -8.66 5.64 11.06
CA VAL A 209 -7.22 5.40 10.96
C VAL A 209 -6.62 5.34 12.35
N ARG A 210 -5.97 4.22 12.66
CA ARG A 210 -5.27 4.01 13.92
C ARG A 210 -3.91 4.70 13.88
N PHE A 211 -3.53 5.31 15.00
CA PHE A 211 -2.19 5.81 15.23
C PHE A 211 -1.26 4.70 15.73
N THR A 212 -0.02 4.73 15.28
CA THR A 212 1.09 3.99 15.88
C THR A 212 1.39 4.53 17.30
N GLY A 213 2.29 3.88 18.04
CA GLY A 213 2.64 4.28 19.39
C GLY A 213 3.22 5.70 19.49
N THR A 214 4.08 6.09 18.56
CA THR A 214 4.68 7.44 18.52
C THR A 214 3.69 8.46 18.01
N GLN A 215 2.92 8.14 16.96
CA GLN A 215 1.84 9.01 16.47
C GLN A 215 0.84 9.32 17.60
N SER A 216 0.45 8.32 18.39
CA SER A 216 -0.44 8.52 19.53
C SER A 216 0.14 9.48 20.56
N LYS A 217 1.43 9.33 20.92
CA LYS A 217 2.12 10.21 21.88
C LYS A 217 2.15 11.67 21.42
N VAL A 218 2.48 11.93 20.15
CA VAL A 218 2.54 13.31 19.63
C VAL A 218 1.15 13.92 19.44
N HIS A 219 0.10 13.10 19.37
CA HIS A 219 -1.30 13.53 19.29
C HIS A 219 -2.03 13.45 20.63
N GLY A 220 -1.31 13.58 21.76
CA GLY A 220 -1.90 13.70 23.09
C GLY A 220 -2.58 12.42 23.60
N GLY A 221 -2.08 11.25 23.20
CA GLY A 221 -2.61 9.95 23.58
C GLY A 221 -3.84 9.51 22.79
N LYS A 222 -4.24 10.24 21.74
CA LYS A 222 -5.27 9.79 20.81
C LYS A 222 -4.85 8.49 20.14
N THR A 223 -5.78 7.56 19.95
CA THR A 223 -5.49 6.27 19.32
C THR A 223 -5.93 6.22 17.86
N HIS A 224 -6.85 7.10 17.46
CA HIS A 224 -7.44 7.12 16.13
C HIS A 224 -7.58 8.54 15.60
N THR A 225 -7.78 8.63 14.30
CA THR A 225 -8.01 9.89 13.63
C THR A 225 -8.82 9.76 12.36
N ASN A 226 -9.45 10.86 11.96
CA ASN A 226 -10.12 10.94 10.67
C ASN A 226 -9.08 11.34 9.61
N PRO A 227 -8.73 10.47 8.64
CA PRO A 227 -7.70 10.78 7.66
C PRO A 227 -8.02 12.03 6.83
N LEU A 228 -9.30 12.32 6.62
CA LEU A 228 -9.74 13.49 5.84
C LEU A 228 -9.58 14.81 6.62
N ALA A 229 -9.35 14.77 7.93
CA ALA A 229 -9.03 15.96 8.72
C ALA A 229 -7.57 16.42 8.53
N PHE A 230 -6.71 15.58 7.94
CA PHE A 230 -5.27 15.82 7.72
C PHE A 230 -4.94 16.03 6.24
N MET A 231 -5.93 16.42 5.43
CA MET A 231 -5.72 16.62 3.99
C MET A 231 -4.62 17.67 3.76
N PRO A 232 -3.53 17.30 3.05
CA PRO A 232 -2.41 18.20 2.86
C PRO A 232 -2.80 19.38 1.99
N THR A 233 -2.19 20.54 2.25
CA THR A 233 -2.30 21.74 1.43
C THR A 233 -0.96 22.07 0.77
N PRO A 234 -0.96 22.64 -0.44
CA PRO A 234 0.27 23.16 -1.04
C PRO A 234 0.92 24.20 -0.12
N GLY A 235 2.23 24.07 0.14
CA GLY A 235 2.98 25.00 0.98
C GLY A 235 2.80 24.85 2.50
N GLY A 236 2.27 23.71 2.98
CA GLY A 236 2.17 23.41 4.41
C GLY A 236 3.54 23.45 5.13
N THR A 237 3.51 23.67 6.45
CA THR A 237 4.70 23.81 7.33
C THR A 237 5.62 22.58 7.37
N ALA A 238 5.15 21.44 6.89
CA ALA A 238 5.87 20.17 6.76
C ALA A 238 6.12 19.80 5.28
N GLY A 239 6.25 20.80 4.40
CA GLY A 239 6.69 20.60 3.02
C GLY A 239 8.08 19.98 2.96
N ALA A 240 8.40 19.35 1.84
CA ALA A 240 9.56 18.47 1.81
C ALA A 240 10.93 19.19 1.90
N THR A 241 10.94 20.50 1.61
CA THR A 241 12.04 21.43 1.94
C THR A 241 12.32 21.50 3.45
N ALA A 242 11.30 21.41 4.30
CA ALA A 242 11.45 21.42 5.77
C ALA A 242 12.22 20.19 6.29
N PHE A 243 12.28 19.12 5.49
CA PHE A 243 13.04 17.91 5.78
C PHE A 243 14.34 17.80 4.97
N GLY A 244 14.79 18.91 4.36
CA GLY A 244 16.06 18.99 3.65
C GLY A 244 16.09 18.27 2.30
N HIS A 245 14.92 17.91 1.77
CA HIS A 245 14.80 17.32 0.44
C HIS A 245 14.51 18.45 -0.58
N ASN A 246 14.94 18.31 -1.84
CA ASN A 246 14.65 19.28 -2.91
C ASN A 246 13.96 18.63 -4.13
N PRO A 247 13.18 19.39 -4.93
CA PRO A 247 12.52 18.85 -6.12
C PRO A 247 13.48 18.28 -7.18
N GLU A 248 14.74 18.72 -7.20
CA GLU A 248 15.76 18.30 -8.16
C GLU A 248 16.28 16.88 -7.89
N GLN A 249 16.30 16.45 -6.62
CA GLN A 249 16.64 15.08 -6.19
C GLN A 249 15.70 14.02 -6.78
N MET A 250 14.51 14.41 -7.24
CA MET A 250 13.49 13.50 -7.79
C MET A 250 13.33 13.64 -9.32
N LYS A 251 13.99 14.62 -9.96
CA LYS A 251 13.73 14.97 -11.37
C LYS A 251 14.37 14.06 -12.42
N ARG A 252 15.07 12.98 -12.04
CA ARG A 252 15.64 12.04 -13.01
C ARG A 252 15.75 10.63 -12.44
N GLU A 253 14.71 9.84 -12.65
CA GLU A 253 14.84 8.49 -13.19
C GLU A 253 13.80 8.41 -14.32
N GLY A 254 14.24 8.76 -15.53
CA GLY A 254 13.49 8.52 -16.76
C GLY A 254 13.98 7.24 -17.42
#